data_AF-A0A166XV02-F1
#
_entry.id   AF-A0A166XV02-F1
#
_cell.length_a   1.000
_cell.length_b   1.000
_cell.length_c   1.000
_cell.angle_alpha   90.00
_cell.angle_beta   90.00
_cell.angle_gamma   90.00
#
_symmetry.space_group_name_H-M   'P 1'
#
loop_
_entity.id
_entity.type
_entity.pdbx_description
1 polymer ?
#
loop_
_entity_poly.entity_id
_entity_poly.type
_entity_poly.pdbx_seq_one_letter_code
_entity_poly.pdbx_strand_id
1 'polypeptide(L)'
;MFILLVGSLSLVFCYFDKHSKCIIESDTATVKQISHALYIYHKQLGHDLEKLSSLQLLVDMHPALLYQVPLDKWNSPFEYRFISHSPLTFMIFSSGSVNENQVFTFYIFKETHNGLTMTMVES
;
A
#
# COMPACT_ATOMS: atom_id res chain seq x y z
N MET A 1 -27.09 35.42 29.50
CA MET A 1 -26.69 34.00 29.60
C MET A 1 -26.59 33.45 28.19
N PHE A 2 -25.40 33.42 27.57
CA PHE A 2 -25.09 32.61 26.37
C PHE A 2 -23.56 32.61 26.21
N ILE A 3 -22.91 31.62 26.84
CA ILE A 3 -21.53 31.22 26.54
C ILE A 3 -21.63 29.75 26.13
N LEU A 4 -20.80 29.34 25.17
CA LEU A 4 -20.49 27.97 24.72
C LEU A 4 -21.10 27.59 23.37
N LEU A 5 -20.53 28.15 22.30
CA LEU A 5 -20.64 27.60 20.94
C LEU A 5 -19.31 27.76 20.19
N VAL A 6 -18.20 27.40 20.85
CA VAL A 6 -16.86 27.42 20.22
C VAL A 6 -16.00 26.20 20.62
N GLY A 7 -16.60 25.16 21.22
CA GLY A 7 -15.87 23.97 21.68
C GLY A 7 -15.91 22.76 20.73
N SER A 8 -16.86 22.72 19.80
CA SER A 8 -17.13 21.53 18.98
C SER A 8 -16.26 21.42 17.73
N LEU A 9 -15.71 22.51 17.21
CA LEU A 9 -14.95 22.47 15.96
C LEU A 9 -13.54 21.89 16.15
N SER A 10 -12.85 22.21 17.24
CA SER A 10 -11.49 21.74 17.51
C SER A 10 -11.41 20.22 17.78
N LEU A 11 -12.46 19.63 18.37
CA LEU A 11 -12.53 18.19 18.62
C LEU A 11 -12.68 17.38 17.31
N VAL A 12 -13.40 17.91 16.33
CA VAL A 12 -13.59 17.24 15.03
C VAL A 12 -12.28 17.22 14.24
N PHE A 13 -11.52 18.31 14.22
CA PHE A 13 -10.22 18.35 13.53
C PHE A 13 -9.20 17.39 14.15
N CYS A 14 -9.14 17.28 15.48
CA CYS A 14 -8.25 16.31 16.14
C CYS A 14 -8.68 14.84 15.90
N TYR A 15 -9.99 14.57 15.83
CA TYR A 15 -10.49 13.24 15.51
C TYR A 15 -10.15 12.85 14.05
N PHE A 16 -10.32 13.79 13.11
CA PHE A 16 -10.00 13.58 11.70
C PHE A 16 -8.50 13.35 11.47
N ASP A 17 -7.63 14.12 12.13
CA ASP A 17 -6.17 13.97 12.04
C ASP A 17 -5.68 12.64 12.64
N LYS A 18 -6.29 12.21 13.75
CA LYS A 18 -5.97 10.92 14.37
C LYS A 18 -6.47 9.75 13.52
N HIS A 19 -7.66 9.88 12.93
CA HIS A 19 -8.25 8.86 12.08
C HIS A 19 -7.49 8.75 10.74
N SER A 20 -7.10 9.87 10.13
CA SER A 20 -6.29 9.86 8.89
C SER A 20 -4.92 9.24 9.11
N LYS A 21 -4.23 9.55 10.22
CA LYS A 21 -2.95 8.91 10.58
C LYS A 21 -3.10 7.40 10.79
N CYS A 22 -4.11 6.96 11.52
CA CYS A 22 -4.40 5.54 11.76
C CYS A 22 -4.63 4.78 10.43
N ILE A 23 -5.37 5.39 9.53
CA ILE A 23 -5.65 4.85 8.20
C ILE A 23 -4.36 4.71 7.37
N ILE A 24 -3.54 5.76 7.31
CA ILE A 24 -2.27 5.74 6.53
C ILE A 24 -1.31 4.69 7.10
N GLU A 25 -1.27 4.53 8.42
CA GLU A 25 -0.48 3.49 9.08
C GLU A 25 -0.97 2.07 8.72
N SER A 26 -2.29 1.87 8.60
CA SER A 26 -2.89 0.58 8.21
C SER A 26 -2.60 0.19 6.75
N ASP A 27 -2.66 1.15 5.83
CA ASP A 27 -2.33 0.93 4.42
C ASP A 27 -0.83 0.59 4.28
N THR A 28 0.03 1.29 5.03
CA THR A 28 1.48 1.05 5.01
C THR A 28 1.86 -0.35 5.49
N ALA A 29 1.21 -0.87 6.53
CA ALA A 29 1.45 -2.24 7.01
C ALA A 29 1.04 -3.27 5.95
N THR A 30 -0.11 -3.07 5.32
CA THR A 30 -0.64 -3.92 4.25
C THR A 30 0.30 -3.95 3.04
N VAL A 31 0.72 -2.78 2.56
CA VAL A 31 1.67 -2.65 1.44
C VAL A 31 3.00 -3.34 1.76
N LYS A 32 3.51 -3.24 2.99
CA LYS A 32 4.72 -3.96 3.43
C LYS A 32 4.54 -5.48 3.35
N GLN A 33 3.39 -6.02 3.76
CA GLN A 33 3.12 -7.45 3.64
C GLN A 33 3.11 -7.92 2.19
N ILE A 34 2.44 -7.17 1.30
CA ILE A 34 2.43 -7.44 -0.15
C ILE A 34 3.86 -7.41 -0.69
N SER A 35 4.66 -6.41 -0.33
CA SER A 35 6.06 -6.29 -0.79
C SER A 35 6.92 -7.46 -0.34
N HIS A 36 6.69 -7.98 0.87
CA HIS A 36 7.41 -9.13 1.40
C HIS A 36 7.02 -10.41 0.64
N ALA A 37 5.74 -10.62 0.35
CA ALA A 37 5.26 -11.75 -0.46
C ALA A 37 5.90 -11.74 -1.86
N LEU A 38 5.92 -10.57 -2.52
CA LEU A 38 6.56 -10.38 -3.83
C LEU A 38 8.07 -10.62 -3.77
N TYR A 39 8.73 -10.17 -2.70
CA TYR A 39 10.16 -10.40 -2.49
C TYR A 39 10.49 -11.89 -2.32
N ILE A 40 9.71 -12.62 -1.53
CA ILE A 40 9.86 -14.08 -1.35
C ILE A 40 9.65 -14.80 -2.69
N TYR A 41 8.57 -14.46 -3.41
CA TYR A 41 8.28 -14.99 -4.73
C TYR A 41 9.48 -14.81 -5.68
N HIS A 42 10.10 -13.63 -5.67
CA HIS A 42 11.24 -13.34 -6.54
C HIS A 42 12.54 -14.02 -6.11
N LYS A 43 12.97 -13.75 -4.88
CA LYS A 43 14.33 -14.06 -4.41
C LYS A 43 14.45 -15.45 -3.83
N GLN A 44 13.43 -15.92 -3.13
CA GLN A 44 13.50 -17.20 -2.42
C GLN A 44 12.96 -18.34 -3.29
N LEU A 45 11.87 -18.10 -4.04
CA LEU A 45 11.33 -19.10 -4.96
C LEU A 45 11.97 -19.02 -6.36
N GLY A 46 12.74 -17.97 -6.65
CA GLY A 46 13.45 -17.82 -7.92
C GLY A 46 12.55 -17.50 -9.11
N HIS A 47 11.32 -17.02 -8.86
CA HIS A 47 10.40 -16.63 -9.91
C HIS A 47 10.69 -15.21 -10.41
N ASP A 48 10.35 -14.95 -11.66
CA ASP A 48 10.51 -13.64 -12.25
C ASP A 48 9.29 -12.77 -11.90
N LEU A 49 9.54 -11.65 -11.22
CA LEU A 49 8.51 -10.69 -10.85
C LEU A 49 7.91 -9.99 -12.07
N GLU A 50 8.68 -9.80 -13.14
CA GLU A 50 8.19 -9.21 -14.39
C GLU A 50 7.10 -10.08 -15.04
N LYS A 51 7.17 -11.40 -14.84
CA LYS A 51 6.21 -12.36 -15.38
C LYS A 51 4.94 -12.48 -14.55
N LEU A 52 4.92 -11.92 -13.33
CA LEU A 52 3.74 -11.92 -12.48
C LEU A 52 2.81 -10.77 -12.90
N SER A 53 1.72 -11.11 -13.60
CA SER A 53 0.82 -10.11 -14.18
C SER A 53 -0.10 -9.42 -13.16
N SER A 54 -0.38 -10.04 -12.01
CA SER A 54 -1.24 -9.47 -10.97
C SER A 54 -1.02 -10.10 -9.60
N LEU A 55 -1.49 -9.42 -8.55
CA LEU A 55 -1.51 -10.00 -7.20
C LEU A 55 -2.50 -11.17 -7.08
N GLN A 56 -3.58 -11.17 -7.88
CA GLN A 56 -4.51 -12.31 -7.90
C GLN A 56 -3.81 -13.58 -8.39
N LEU A 57 -2.96 -13.47 -9.41
CA LEU A 57 -2.19 -14.62 -9.88
C LEU A 57 -1.22 -15.14 -8.80
N LEU A 58 -0.65 -14.26 -7.97
CA LEU A 58 0.17 -14.67 -6.83
C LEU A 58 -0.66 -15.43 -5.79
N VAL A 59 -1.87 -14.97 -5.49
CA VAL A 59 -2.82 -15.66 -4.59
C VAL A 59 -3.16 -17.05 -5.12
N ASP A 60 -3.45 -17.16 -6.42
CA ASP A 60 -3.87 -18.42 -7.03
C ASP A 60 -2.74 -19.45 -7.08
N MET A 61 -1.51 -19.02 -7.39
CA MET A 61 -0.35 -19.92 -7.50
C MET A 61 0.30 -20.21 -6.14
N HIS A 62 0.32 -19.23 -5.24
CA HIS A 62 1.04 -19.28 -3.96
C HIS A 62 0.21 -18.69 -2.81
N PRO A 63 -0.94 -19.29 -2.44
CA PRO A 63 -1.83 -18.76 -1.39
C PRO A 63 -1.16 -18.69 0.00
N ALA A 64 -0.06 -19.42 0.21
CA ALA A 64 0.74 -19.34 1.42
C ALA A 64 1.56 -18.04 1.54
N LEU A 65 1.86 -17.37 0.42
CA LEU A 65 2.53 -16.06 0.41
C LEU A 65 1.54 -14.92 0.57
N LEU A 66 0.39 -15.03 -0.07
CA LEU A 66 -0.70 -14.06 0.00
C LEU A 66 -2.03 -14.81 -0.12
N TYR A 67 -2.82 -14.83 0.95
CA TYR A 67 -4.08 -15.60 0.99
C TYR A 67 -5.19 -14.99 0.13
N GLN A 68 -5.23 -13.66 0.05
CA GLN A 68 -6.16 -12.90 -0.78
C GLN A 68 -5.54 -11.55 -1.13
N VAL A 69 -5.99 -10.92 -2.22
CA VAL A 69 -5.58 -9.55 -2.54
C VAL A 69 -6.16 -8.61 -1.48
N PRO A 70 -5.32 -7.91 -0.68
CA PRO A 70 -5.83 -6.98 0.30
C PRO A 70 -6.55 -5.81 -0.38
N LEU A 71 -7.53 -5.24 0.33
CA LEU A 71 -8.23 -4.04 -0.11
C LEU A 71 -7.70 -2.84 0.69
N ASP A 72 -7.70 -1.67 0.06
CA ASP A 72 -7.47 -0.41 0.74
C ASP A 72 -8.71 0.02 1.56
N LYS A 73 -8.59 1.16 2.24
CA LYS A 73 -9.70 1.76 3.01
C LYS A 73 -10.95 2.13 2.21
N TRP A 74 -10.83 2.24 0.88
CA TRP A 74 -11.94 2.52 -0.04
C TRP A 74 -12.44 1.24 -0.72
N ASN A 75 -12.09 0.08 -0.16
CA ASN A 75 -12.52 -1.22 -0.66
C ASN A 75 -12.06 -1.50 -2.11
N SER A 76 -10.98 -0.84 -2.55
CA SER A 76 -10.34 -1.07 -3.84
C SER A 76 -9.15 -2.02 -3.66
N PRO A 77 -8.95 -3.00 -4.55
CA PRO A 77 -7.85 -3.95 -4.42
C PRO A 77 -6.51 -3.28 -4.66
N PHE A 78 -5.49 -3.71 -3.92
CA PHE A 78 -4.12 -3.35 -4.24
C PHE A 78 -3.67 -3.99 -5.55
N GLU A 79 -2.83 -3.25 -6.26
CA GLU A 79 -2.23 -3.62 -7.53
C GLU A 79 -0.70 -3.54 -7.42
N TYR A 80 -0.03 -4.21 -8.35
CA TYR A 80 1.42 -4.27 -8.44
C TYR A 80 1.87 -3.99 -9.87
N ARG A 81 3.03 -3.35 -10.02
CA ARG A 81 3.71 -3.24 -11.31
C ARG A 81 5.22 -3.32 -11.17
N PHE A 82 5.82 -4.19 -11.97
CA PHE A 82 7.27 -4.29 -12.12
C PHE A 82 7.86 -3.04 -12.80
N ILE A 83 9.06 -2.61 -12.39
CA ILE A 83 9.75 -1.45 -12.97
C ILE A 83 11.14 -1.81 -13.50
N SER A 84 12.00 -2.45 -12.69
CA SER A 84 13.37 -2.79 -13.11
C SER A 84 13.97 -3.95 -12.32
N HIS A 85 14.96 -4.65 -12.91
CA HIS A 85 15.67 -5.78 -12.28
C HIS A 85 16.90 -5.37 -11.46
N SER A 86 17.58 -4.29 -11.83
CA SER A 86 18.88 -3.91 -11.25
C SER A 86 18.93 -2.41 -10.90
N PRO A 87 18.60 -2.03 -9.66
CA PRO A 87 18.10 -2.91 -8.59
C PRO A 87 16.64 -3.32 -8.82
N LEU A 88 16.22 -4.40 -8.17
CA LEU A 88 14.82 -4.84 -8.19
C LEU A 88 13.95 -3.68 -7.72
N THR A 89 13.11 -3.18 -8.61
CA THR A 89 12.23 -2.05 -8.37
C THR A 89 10.83 -2.39 -8.85
N PHE A 90 9.86 -2.11 -8.01
CA PHE A 90 8.45 -2.30 -8.34
C PHE A 90 7.59 -1.31 -7.56
N MET A 91 6.36 -1.11 -8.01
CA MET A 91 5.37 -0.28 -7.33
C MET A 91 4.18 -1.11 -6.86
N ILE A 92 3.63 -0.70 -5.73
CA ILE A 92 2.33 -1.16 -5.22
C ILE A 92 1.44 0.06 -5.11
N PHE A 93 0.20 -0.04 -5.55
CA PHE A 93 -0.74 1.07 -5.57
C PHE A 93 -2.17 0.56 -5.40
N SER A 94 -3.10 1.48 -5.14
CA SER A 94 -4.53 1.20 -5.25
C SER A 94 -5.23 2.34 -5.98
N SER A 95 -6.21 2.00 -6.81
CA SER A 95 -7.02 2.98 -7.54
C SER A 95 -8.07 3.68 -6.66
N GLY A 96 -8.27 3.23 -5.41
CA GLY A 96 -9.28 3.79 -4.50
C GLY A 96 -9.05 5.27 -4.15
N SER A 97 -7.78 5.68 -3.98
CA SER A 97 -7.46 7.07 -3.62
C SER A 97 -7.78 8.07 -4.73
N VAL A 98 -7.68 7.64 -5.99
CA VAL A 98 -7.97 8.48 -7.17
C VAL A 98 -9.45 8.78 -7.25
N ASN A 99 -10.30 7.77 -7.01
CA ASN A 99 -11.74 7.89 -7.14
C ASN A 99 -12.34 8.83 -6.08
N GLU A 100 -11.77 8.84 -4.87
CA GLU A 100 -12.37 9.51 -3.71
C GLU A 100 -11.68 10.84 -3.37
N ASN A 101 -10.36 10.92 -3.51
CA ASN A 101 -9.58 12.09 -3.09
C ASN A 101 -8.86 12.81 -4.23
N GLN A 102 -8.99 12.34 -5.49
CA GLN A 102 -8.25 12.85 -6.66
C GLN A 102 -6.72 12.83 -6.49
N VAL A 103 -6.22 12.07 -5.53
CA VAL A 103 -4.78 11.90 -5.26
C VAL A 103 -4.44 10.45 -5.55
N PHE A 104 -3.38 10.20 -6.30
CA PHE A 104 -2.87 8.85 -6.53
C PHE A 104 -1.73 8.57 -5.56
N THR A 105 -1.99 7.72 -4.57
CA THR A 105 -0.95 7.25 -3.63
C THR A 105 -0.38 5.92 -4.11
N PHE A 106 0.93 5.88 -4.29
CA PHE A 106 1.65 4.67 -4.64
C PHE A 106 2.95 4.53 -3.85
N TYR A 107 3.42 3.30 -3.75
CA TYR A 107 4.59 2.93 -2.97
C TYR A 107 5.61 2.28 -3.89
N ILE A 108 6.77 2.93 -4.04
CA ILE A 108 7.90 2.36 -4.77
C ILE A 108 8.76 1.57 -3.79
N PHE A 109 9.01 0.32 -4.14
CA PHE A 109 9.98 -0.54 -3.47
C PHE A 109 11.21 -0.66 -4.35
N LYS A 110 12.37 -0.46 -3.74
CA LYS A 110 13.67 -0.58 -4.40
C LYS A 110 14.58 -1.46 -3.53
N GLU A 111 15.19 -2.45 -4.15
CA GLU A 111 16.19 -3.28 -3.48
C GLU A 111 17.49 -2.49 -3.27
N THR A 112 18.02 -2.64 -2.06
CA THR A 112 19.29 -2.10 -1.60
C THR A 112 20.11 -3.22 -0.96
N HIS A 113 21.36 -2.92 -0.56
CA HIS A 113 22.21 -3.89 0.12
C HIS A 113 21.60 -4.50 1.40
N ASN A 114 20.66 -3.79 2.04
CA ASN A 114 20.03 -4.19 3.31
C ASN A 114 18.56 -4.65 3.14
N GLY A 115 18.13 -4.96 1.91
CA GLY A 115 16.74 -5.36 1.61
C GLY A 115 15.96 -4.29 0.85
N LEU A 116 14.63 -4.31 0.98
CA LEU A 116 13.75 -3.38 0.28
C LEU A 116 13.58 -2.05 1.04
N THR A 117 13.84 -0.93 0.37
CA THR A 117 13.46 0.41 0.82
C THR A 117 12.16 0.82 0.17
N MET A 118 11.24 1.40 0.95
CA MET A 118 9.93 1.86 0.50
C MET A 118 9.90 3.39 0.45
N THR A 119 9.35 3.96 -0.62
CA THR A 119 9.05 5.38 -0.76
C THR A 119 7.58 5.56 -1.11
N MET A 120 6.84 6.30 -0.29
CA MET A 120 5.47 6.69 -0.58
C MET A 120 5.49 7.95 -1.45
N VAL A 121 4.68 7.96 -2.50
CA VAL A 121 4.51 9.09 -3.41
C VAL A 121 3.01 9.38 -3.54
N GLU A 122 2.67 10.65 -3.44
CA GLU A 122 1.32 11.18 -3.67
C GLU A 122 1.40 12.10 -4.89
N SER A 123 0.53 11.89 -5.87
CA SER A 123 0.43 12.71 -7.09
C SER A 123 -0.97 13.23 -7.31
#